data_AF-A0A395KZV8-F1
#
_entry.id   AF-A0A395KZV8-F1
#
_cell.length_a   1.000
_cell.length_b   1.000
_cell.length_c   1.000
_cell.angle_alpha   90.00
_cell.angle_beta   90.00
_cell.angle_gamma   90.00
#
_symmetry.space_group_name_H-M   'P 1'
#
loop_
_entity.id
_entity.type
_entity.pdbx_description
1 polymer ?
#
loop_
_entity_poly.entity_id
_entity_poly.type
_entity_poly.pdbx_seq_one_letter_code
_entity_poly.pdbx_strand_id
1 'polypeptide(L)'
;MTSKPVDLPADLASAYLALLSEREMLQVERDVVIAERDTVVAERDIAVAQAANAQAMLSDSEALIASLELAIEKLKRELRGRRSERTARLIDQMELQLEELVMAATEDEAAAQAAAAKTSSVRSFTRKRPVRKPWPEDIERERVVIDPPVTCACCGGSRLSKLGEDVTETLEEVPRRFKVIETVREKFTCRDCEAISQPPAPFHATPRGFIGPQLLATILFDKFGMHSPLNRQSTRFKCEGIELSTSTLADQVGYGTVALLPIFDLIEVHVFAAERLFGDDTTIPIQAKDKCTTGRIWTYVCDDRPYGGAAAPAAIYYASSDRRGEHPQKHLAEYGGILQSDCYNGFEPLSVAEKKAVPITFAICHAHARRKFFELADICVS
;
A
#
# COMPACT_ATOMS: atom_id res chain seq x y z
N MET A 1 -63.40 -15.02 20.29
CA MET A 1 -64.77 -15.50 20.05
C MET A 1 -64.92 -16.85 20.70
N THR A 2 -65.94 -17.02 21.53
CA THR A 2 -66.29 -18.27 22.21
C THR A 2 -66.79 -19.28 21.18
N SER A 3 -66.04 -20.36 20.93
CA SER A 3 -66.50 -21.46 20.10
C SER A 3 -67.60 -22.22 20.85
N LYS A 4 -68.82 -22.24 20.28
CA LYS A 4 -69.91 -23.11 20.74
C LYS A 4 -69.49 -24.58 20.65
N PRO A 5 -69.91 -25.46 21.57
CA PRO A 5 -69.68 -26.90 21.44
C PRO A 5 -70.45 -27.41 20.21
N VAL A 6 -69.73 -28.09 19.32
CA VAL A 6 -70.30 -28.73 18.14
C VAL A 6 -71.06 -29.98 18.61
N ASP A 7 -72.38 -30.01 18.38
CA ASP A 7 -73.19 -31.22 18.58
C ASP A 7 -72.74 -32.28 17.56
N LEU A 8 -72.01 -33.30 18.05
CA LEU A 8 -71.58 -34.41 17.21
C LEU A 8 -72.77 -35.34 16.91
N PRO A 9 -72.99 -35.74 15.64
CA PRO A 9 -74.04 -36.68 15.26
C PRO A 9 -73.89 -38.04 15.99
N ALA A 10 -75.02 -38.71 16.24
CA ALA A 10 -75.04 -40.01 16.94
C ALA A 10 -74.45 -41.18 16.12
N ASP A 11 -74.07 -40.95 14.85
CA ASP A 11 -73.40 -41.93 13.99
C ASP A 11 -71.96 -41.48 13.65
N LEU A 12 -71.04 -42.45 13.68
CA LEU A 12 -69.59 -42.26 13.47
C LEU A 12 -69.23 -41.77 12.05
N ALA A 13 -70.03 -42.10 11.04
CA ALA A 13 -69.75 -41.73 9.65
C ALA A 13 -70.05 -40.25 9.40
N SER A 14 -71.15 -39.73 9.97
CA SER A 14 -71.54 -38.32 9.91
C SER A 14 -70.57 -37.42 10.70
N ALA A 15 -70.10 -37.87 11.87
CA ALA A 15 -69.06 -37.18 12.64
C ALA A 15 -67.72 -37.10 11.88
N TYR A 16 -67.33 -38.18 11.18
CA TYR A 16 -66.12 -38.20 10.36
C TYR A 16 -66.20 -37.25 9.16
N LEU A 17 -67.35 -37.19 8.47
CA LEU A 17 -67.57 -36.26 7.35
C LEU A 17 -67.57 -34.78 7.80
N ALA A 18 -68.12 -34.48 8.98
CA ALA A 18 -68.08 -33.12 9.55
C ALA A 18 -66.65 -32.67 9.93
N LEU A 19 -65.83 -33.58 10.46
CA LEU A 19 -64.42 -33.29 10.75
C LEU A 19 -63.58 -33.11 9.47
N LEU A 20 -63.90 -33.83 8.39
CA LEU A 20 -63.25 -33.64 7.09
C LEU A 20 -63.58 -32.28 6.49
N SER A 21 -64.84 -31.84 6.53
CA SER A 21 -65.23 -30.53 6.01
C SER A 21 -64.66 -29.37 6.83
N GLU A 22 -64.60 -29.50 8.16
CA GLU A 22 -63.93 -28.53 9.04
C GLU A 22 -62.42 -28.44 8.74
N ARG A 23 -61.76 -29.58 8.52
CA ARG A 23 -60.36 -29.62 8.10
C ARG A 23 -60.14 -28.95 6.74
N GLU A 24 -61.01 -29.17 5.76
CA GLU A 24 -60.93 -28.51 4.45
C GLU A 24 -61.12 -26.99 4.56
N MET A 25 -62.09 -26.53 5.38
CA MET A 25 -62.30 -25.10 5.64
C MET A 25 -61.08 -24.44 6.29
N LEU A 26 -60.48 -25.10 7.30
CA LEU A 26 -59.24 -24.62 7.94
C LEU A 26 -58.04 -24.65 7.00
N GLN A 27 -57.98 -25.59 6.05
CA GLN A 27 -56.96 -25.61 5.01
C GLN A 27 -57.11 -24.42 4.07
N VAL A 28 -58.34 -24.12 3.62
CA VAL A 28 -58.61 -22.94 2.77
C VAL A 28 -58.26 -21.64 3.49
N GLU A 29 -58.65 -21.48 4.76
CA GLU A 29 -58.33 -20.30 5.55
C GLU A 29 -56.80 -20.12 5.72
N ARG A 30 -56.09 -21.21 6.02
CA ARG A 30 -54.62 -21.21 6.10
C ARG A 30 -53.98 -20.82 4.77
N ASP A 31 -54.48 -21.35 3.66
CA ASP A 31 -53.92 -21.08 2.33
C ASP A 31 -54.17 -19.63 1.89
N VAL A 32 -55.30 -19.01 2.28
CA VAL A 32 -55.56 -17.57 2.09
C VAL A 32 -54.58 -16.72 2.91
N VAL A 33 -54.36 -17.06 4.19
CA VAL A 33 -53.40 -16.35 5.04
C VAL A 33 -51.97 -16.46 4.51
N ILE A 34 -51.59 -17.63 3.98
CA ILE A 34 -50.28 -17.83 3.32
C ILE A 34 -50.18 -16.95 2.08
N ALA A 35 -51.22 -16.90 1.24
CA ALA A 35 -51.24 -16.06 0.04
C ALA A 35 -51.12 -14.56 0.37
N GLU A 36 -51.86 -14.06 1.37
CA GLU A 36 -51.76 -12.67 1.83
C GLU A 36 -50.35 -12.36 2.37
N ARG A 37 -49.79 -13.25 3.19
CA ARG A 37 -48.42 -13.11 3.69
C ARG A 37 -47.42 -13.05 2.54
N ASP A 38 -47.56 -13.93 1.55
CA ASP A 38 -46.64 -14.01 0.42
C ASP A 38 -46.73 -12.75 -0.47
N THR A 39 -47.92 -12.16 -0.61
CA THR A 39 -48.09 -10.85 -1.27
C THR A 39 -47.41 -9.72 -0.51
N VAL A 40 -47.57 -9.65 0.81
CA VAL A 40 -46.92 -8.62 1.64
C VAL A 40 -45.40 -8.77 1.62
N VAL A 41 -44.90 -10.01 1.64
CA VAL A 41 -43.46 -10.30 1.51
C VAL A 41 -42.93 -9.85 0.15
N ALA A 42 -43.66 -10.13 -0.94
CA ALA A 42 -43.27 -9.68 -2.27
C ALA A 42 -43.23 -8.15 -2.37
N GLU A 43 -44.25 -7.45 -1.88
CA GLU A 43 -44.29 -5.97 -1.87
C GLU A 43 -43.15 -5.37 -1.05
N ARG A 44 -42.88 -5.94 0.13
CA ARG A 44 -41.74 -5.53 0.97
C ARG A 44 -40.42 -5.72 0.23
N ASP A 45 -40.21 -6.87 -0.39
CA ASP A 45 -38.95 -7.18 -1.05
C ASP A 45 -38.72 -6.25 -2.26
N ILE A 46 -39.80 -5.85 -2.95
CA ILE A 46 -39.75 -4.84 -4.02
C ILE A 46 -39.34 -3.48 -3.47
N ALA A 47 -39.97 -3.02 -2.38
CA ALA A 47 -39.66 -1.73 -1.76
C ALA A 47 -38.21 -1.69 -1.26
N VAL A 48 -37.73 -2.78 -0.66
CA VAL A 48 -36.33 -2.91 -0.20
C VAL A 48 -35.36 -2.86 -1.38
N ALA A 49 -35.66 -3.57 -2.48
CA ALA A 49 -34.82 -3.54 -3.68
C ALA A 49 -34.77 -2.15 -4.33
N GLN A 50 -35.89 -1.43 -4.36
CA GLN A 50 -35.94 -0.06 -4.86
C GLN A 50 -35.15 0.92 -3.98
N ALA A 51 -35.28 0.82 -2.66
CA ALA A 51 -34.54 1.65 -1.72
C ALA A 51 -33.02 1.39 -1.81
N ALA A 52 -32.61 0.13 -1.89
CA ALA A 52 -31.19 -0.24 -2.03
C ALA A 52 -30.61 0.26 -3.36
N ASN A 53 -31.35 0.18 -4.47
CA ASN A 53 -30.93 0.78 -5.74
C ASN A 53 -30.78 2.30 -5.66
N ALA A 54 -31.73 2.99 -5.04
CA ALA A 54 -31.67 4.45 -4.89
C ALA A 54 -30.44 4.85 -4.05
N GLN A 55 -30.17 4.13 -2.98
CA GLN A 55 -28.99 4.33 -2.13
C GLN A 55 -27.69 4.11 -2.92
N ALA A 56 -27.58 3.02 -3.69
CA ALA A 56 -26.40 2.75 -4.53
C ALA A 56 -26.18 3.80 -5.61
N MET A 57 -27.25 4.36 -6.19
CA MET A 57 -27.15 5.47 -7.15
C MET A 57 -26.66 6.75 -6.50
N LEU A 58 -27.11 7.04 -5.26
CA LEU A 58 -26.67 8.22 -4.51
C LEU A 58 -25.20 8.13 -4.15
N SER A 59 -24.75 7.02 -3.56
CA SER A 59 -23.35 6.85 -3.17
C SER A 59 -22.41 6.76 -4.38
N ASP A 60 -22.82 6.15 -5.51
CA ASP A 60 -22.04 6.23 -6.75
C ASP A 60 -21.92 7.67 -7.27
N SER A 61 -23.00 8.46 -7.18
CA SER A 61 -22.98 9.87 -7.58
C SER A 61 -22.05 10.70 -6.69
N GLU A 62 -22.08 10.48 -5.38
CA GLU A 62 -21.18 11.14 -4.42
C GLU A 62 -19.71 10.78 -4.69
N ALA A 63 -19.40 9.50 -4.90
CA ALA A 63 -18.07 9.04 -5.25
C ALA A 63 -17.60 9.62 -6.61
N LEU A 64 -18.50 9.72 -7.59
CA LEU A 64 -18.20 10.32 -8.88
C LEU A 64 -17.91 11.82 -8.73
N ILE A 65 -18.72 12.55 -7.97
CA ILE A 65 -18.49 13.98 -7.68
C ILE A 65 -17.12 14.18 -7.04
N ALA A 66 -16.80 13.43 -5.98
CA ALA A 66 -15.50 13.51 -5.32
C ALA A 66 -14.34 13.19 -6.29
N SER A 67 -14.50 12.20 -7.17
CA SER A 67 -13.48 11.85 -8.16
C SER A 67 -13.25 12.96 -9.20
N LEU A 68 -14.33 13.62 -9.63
CA LEU A 68 -14.28 14.73 -10.58
C LEU A 68 -13.68 15.97 -9.92
N GLU A 69 -14.04 16.27 -8.68
CA GLU A 69 -13.45 17.36 -7.90
C GLU A 69 -11.94 17.14 -7.72
N LEU A 70 -11.53 15.92 -7.36
CA LEU A 70 -10.11 15.55 -7.26
C LEU A 70 -9.39 15.72 -8.61
N ALA A 71 -9.99 15.26 -9.70
CA ALA A 71 -9.41 15.41 -11.04
C ALA A 71 -9.30 16.88 -11.45
N ILE A 72 -10.31 17.69 -11.16
CA ILE A 72 -10.31 19.15 -11.40
C ILE A 72 -9.17 19.79 -10.61
N GLU A 73 -8.96 19.45 -9.35
CA GLU A 73 -7.86 20.01 -8.56
C GLU A 73 -6.48 19.55 -9.03
N LYS A 74 -6.35 18.28 -9.47
CA LYS A 74 -5.12 17.79 -10.13
C LYS A 74 -4.84 18.56 -11.42
N LEU A 75 -5.83 18.77 -12.28
CA LEU A 75 -5.68 19.54 -13.52
C LEU A 75 -5.40 21.03 -13.27
N LYS A 76 -6.08 21.64 -12.29
CA LYS A 76 -5.80 23.03 -11.87
C LYS A 76 -4.35 23.16 -11.39
N ARG A 77 -3.83 22.15 -10.68
CA ARG A 77 -2.42 22.10 -10.24
C ARG A 77 -1.45 21.95 -11.41
N GLU A 78 -1.76 21.16 -12.43
CA GLU A 78 -0.94 21.05 -13.64
C GLU A 78 -0.94 22.37 -14.43
N LEU A 79 -2.10 22.96 -14.65
CA LEU A 79 -2.28 24.16 -15.48
C LEU A 79 -1.70 25.42 -14.83
N ARG A 80 -1.80 25.56 -13.50
CA ARG A 80 -1.29 26.73 -12.74
C ARG A 80 0.15 26.52 -12.24
N GLY A 81 0.78 25.39 -12.60
CA GLY A 81 2.08 24.94 -12.13
C GLY A 81 2.06 24.49 -10.65
N ARG A 82 3.20 24.02 -10.12
CA ARG A 82 3.44 23.59 -8.71
C ARG A 82 3.22 24.72 -7.67
N ARG A 83 2.15 25.50 -7.78
CA ARG A 83 2.03 26.82 -7.18
C ARG A 83 1.56 26.83 -5.72
N SER A 84 1.27 25.71 -5.05
CA SER A 84 1.22 25.72 -3.58
C SER A 84 1.41 24.32 -2.97
N GLU A 85 2.17 24.23 -1.87
CA GLU A 85 2.22 23.03 -1.01
C GLU A 85 0.81 22.71 -0.44
N ARG A 86 -0.05 23.72 -0.35
CA ARG A 86 -1.45 23.64 0.08
C ARG A 86 -2.33 22.81 -0.86
N THR A 87 -2.11 22.89 -2.17
CA THR A 87 -2.84 22.08 -3.17
C THR A 87 -2.42 20.61 -3.09
N ALA A 88 -1.18 20.30 -2.69
CA ALA A 88 -0.75 18.92 -2.50
C ALA A 88 -1.47 18.27 -1.30
N ARG A 89 -1.47 18.94 -0.14
CA ARG A 89 -2.20 18.45 1.05
C ARG A 89 -3.70 18.32 0.82
N LEU A 90 -4.29 19.26 0.06
CA LEU A 90 -5.70 19.18 -0.31
C LEU A 90 -5.96 17.94 -1.19
N ILE A 91 -5.10 17.68 -2.18
CA ILE A 91 -5.20 16.47 -3.01
C ILE A 91 -5.09 15.21 -2.15
N ASP A 92 -4.13 15.14 -1.23
CA ASP A 92 -3.97 13.98 -0.34
C ASP A 92 -5.22 13.75 0.53
N GLN A 93 -5.82 14.83 1.05
CA GLN A 93 -7.06 14.75 1.83
C GLN A 93 -8.25 14.31 0.97
N MET A 94 -8.37 14.85 -0.24
CA MET A 94 -9.42 14.47 -1.19
C MET A 94 -9.26 13.03 -1.68
N GLU A 95 -8.03 12.53 -1.80
CA GLU A 95 -7.75 11.11 -2.09
C GLU A 95 -8.28 10.22 -0.97
N LEU A 96 -8.03 10.55 0.30
CA LEU A 96 -8.57 9.82 1.45
C LEU A 96 -10.12 9.84 1.48
N GLN A 97 -10.73 11.00 1.22
CA GLN A 97 -12.19 11.10 1.16
C GLN A 97 -12.78 10.29 0.00
N LEU A 98 -12.11 10.29 -1.15
CA LEU A 98 -12.51 9.50 -2.30
C LEU A 98 -12.43 8.00 -1.99
N GLU A 99 -11.41 7.55 -1.26
CA GLU A 99 -11.30 6.16 -0.80
C GLU A 99 -12.56 5.76 0.00
N GLU A 100 -12.94 6.54 1.02
CA GLU A 100 -14.12 6.27 1.84
C GLU A 100 -15.42 6.21 1.01
N LEU A 101 -15.64 7.20 0.15
CA LEU A 101 -16.85 7.29 -0.68
C LEU A 101 -16.92 6.15 -1.72
N VAL A 102 -15.79 5.77 -2.31
CA VAL A 102 -15.75 4.65 -3.27
C VAL A 102 -16.01 3.31 -2.57
N MET A 103 -15.54 3.13 -1.34
CA MET A 103 -15.88 1.95 -0.54
C MET A 103 -17.39 1.89 -0.27
N ALA A 104 -17.98 2.97 0.26
CA ALA A 104 -19.41 3.06 0.54
C ALA A 104 -20.27 2.79 -0.71
N ALA A 105 -19.91 3.38 -1.86
CA ALA A 105 -20.59 3.13 -3.13
C ALA A 105 -20.53 1.66 -3.57
N THR A 106 -19.43 0.97 -3.27
CA THR A 106 -19.27 -0.46 -3.60
C THR A 106 -20.11 -1.34 -2.67
N GLU A 107 -20.18 -1.00 -1.37
CA GLU A 107 -21.04 -1.69 -0.40
C GLU A 107 -22.52 -1.55 -0.74
N ASP A 108 -22.96 -0.33 -1.09
CA ASP A 108 -24.35 -0.08 -1.50
C ASP A 108 -24.69 -0.77 -2.83
N GLU A 109 -23.76 -0.81 -3.80
CA GLU A 109 -23.93 -1.59 -5.04
C GLU A 109 -24.16 -3.08 -4.72
N ALA A 110 -23.37 -3.65 -3.82
CA ALA A 110 -23.52 -5.05 -3.41
C ALA A 110 -24.85 -5.29 -2.67
N ALA A 111 -25.27 -4.36 -1.81
CA ALA A 111 -26.56 -4.42 -1.12
C ALA A 111 -27.73 -4.35 -2.11
N ALA A 112 -27.64 -3.48 -3.13
CA ALA A 112 -28.61 -3.37 -4.21
C ALA A 112 -28.72 -4.66 -5.03
N GLN A 113 -27.58 -5.31 -5.34
CA GLN A 113 -27.57 -6.62 -6.01
C GLN A 113 -28.22 -7.71 -5.16
N ALA A 114 -27.91 -7.77 -3.87
CA ALA A 114 -28.49 -8.75 -2.95
C ALA A 114 -30.01 -8.55 -2.74
N ALA A 115 -30.47 -7.31 -2.70
CA ALA A 115 -31.89 -6.98 -2.59
C ALA A 115 -32.66 -7.30 -3.89
N ALA A 116 -32.10 -6.94 -5.05
CA ALA A 116 -32.67 -7.29 -6.35
C ALA A 116 -32.77 -8.80 -6.56
N ALA A 117 -31.83 -9.61 -6.06
CA ALA A 117 -31.90 -11.07 -6.17
C ALA A 117 -33.13 -11.70 -5.50
N LYS A 118 -33.79 -11.00 -4.57
CA LYS A 118 -35.02 -11.46 -3.89
C LYS A 118 -36.30 -11.16 -4.68
N THR A 119 -36.21 -10.36 -5.75
CA THR A 119 -37.38 -9.99 -6.57
C THR A 119 -37.06 -10.00 -8.05
N SER A 120 -37.92 -10.58 -8.88
CA SER A 120 -37.73 -10.55 -10.33
C SER A 120 -38.15 -9.23 -11.00
N SER A 121 -38.77 -8.32 -10.25
CA SER A 121 -39.35 -7.07 -10.77
C SER A 121 -38.39 -5.88 -10.74
N VAL A 122 -37.33 -5.95 -9.94
CA VAL A 122 -36.37 -4.85 -9.78
C VAL A 122 -35.00 -5.29 -10.30
N ARG A 123 -34.50 -4.60 -11.34
CA ARG A 123 -33.13 -4.78 -11.82
C ARG A 123 -32.17 -4.06 -10.87
N SER A 124 -31.06 -4.70 -10.48
CA SER A 124 -30.03 -4.05 -9.67
C SER A 124 -29.35 -2.91 -10.43
N PHE A 125 -28.97 -1.87 -9.68
CA PHE A 125 -28.02 -0.88 -10.15
C PHE A 125 -26.66 -1.54 -10.45
N THR A 126 -25.96 -1.04 -11.46
CA THR A 126 -24.61 -1.51 -11.81
C THR A 126 -23.76 -0.31 -12.21
N ARG A 127 -22.66 -0.12 -11.48
CA ARG A 127 -21.74 0.99 -11.69
C ARG A 127 -20.90 0.79 -12.95
N LYS A 128 -20.64 1.86 -13.69
CA LYS A 128 -19.65 1.85 -14.78
C LYS A 128 -18.23 1.84 -14.20
N ARG A 129 -17.48 0.77 -14.44
CA ARG A 129 -16.10 0.63 -13.96
C ARG A 129 -15.09 1.08 -15.00
N PRO A 130 -13.97 1.73 -14.59
CA PRO A 130 -12.87 2.01 -15.49
C PRO A 130 -12.26 0.72 -16.05
N VAL A 131 -11.70 0.80 -17.25
CA VAL A 131 -11.03 -0.33 -17.91
C VAL A 131 -9.80 -0.71 -17.09
N ARG A 132 -9.65 -2.01 -16.78
CA ARG A 132 -8.49 -2.53 -16.05
C ARG A 132 -7.23 -2.30 -16.86
N LYS A 133 -6.18 -1.77 -16.21
CA LYS A 133 -4.84 -1.74 -16.81
C LYS A 133 -4.27 -3.17 -16.83
N PRO A 134 -3.49 -3.53 -17.86
CA PRO A 134 -2.79 -4.81 -17.88
C PRO A 134 -1.77 -4.87 -16.73
N TRP A 135 -1.53 -6.07 -16.23
CA TRP A 135 -0.47 -6.30 -15.26
C TRP A 135 0.91 -6.14 -15.91
N PRO A 136 1.96 -5.82 -15.13
CA PRO A 136 3.33 -5.77 -15.64
C PRO A 136 3.73 -7.06 -16.38
N GLU A 137 4.50 -6.93 -17.47
CA GLU A 137 4.89 -8.08 -18.30
C GLU A 137 5.91 -8.99 -17.60
N ASP A 138 6.69 -8.46 -16.67
CA ASP A 138 7.79 -9.12 -15.96
C ASP A 138 7.35 -9.94 -14.74
N ILE A 139 6.07 -9.92 -14.36
CA ILE A 139 5.56 -10.72 -13.24
C ILE A 139 5.47 -12.22 -13.62
N GLU A 140 5.81 -13.09 -12.66
CA GLU A 140 5.65 -14.54 -12.80
C GLU A 140 4.17 -14.88 -13.06
N ARG A 141 3.89 -15.65 -14.11
CA ARG A 141 2.54 -16.07 -14.49
C ARG A 141 2.40 -17.57 -14.34
N GLU A 142 1.60 -17.99 -13.38
CA GLU A 142 1.14 -19.38 -13.27
C GLU A 142 -0.08 -19.59 -14.18
N ARG A 143 0.04 -20.50 -15.16
CA ARG A 143 -1.05 -20.81 -16.08
C ARG A 143 -1.81 -22.04 -15.62
N VAL A 144 -2.96 -21.83 -14.99
CA VAL A 144 -3.90 -22.89 -14.63
C VAL A 144 -4.86 -23.14 -15.80
N VAL A 145 -4.78 -24.32 -16.42
CA VAL A 145 -5.70 -24.73 -17.50
C VAL A 145 -6.79 -25.60 -16.88
N ILE A 146 -8.05 -25.15 -16.98
CA ILE A 146 -9.21 -25.96 -16.58
C ILE A 146 -9.41 -27.05 -17.63
N ASP A 147 -9.62 -28.29 -17.18
CA ASP A 147 -9.80 -29.42 -18.06
C ASP A 147 -10.96 -29.19 -19.05
N PRO A 148 -10.75 -29.44 -20.34
CA PRO A 148 -11.80 -29.29 -21.33
C PRO A 148 -12.88 -30.36 -21.12
N PRO A 149 -14.12 -30.11 -21.57
CA PRO A 149 -15.14 -31.16 -21.60
C PRO A 149 -14.68 -32.33 -22.47
N VAL A 150 -14.97 -33.56 -22.02
CA VAL A 150 -14.67 -34.79 -22.78
C VAL A 150 -15.80 -35.18 -23.75
N THR A 151 -16.99 -34.62 -23.54
CA THR A 151 -18.18 -34.85 -24.36
C THR A 151 -18.91 -33.54 -24.63
N CYS A 152 -19.48 -33.41 -25.82
CA CYS A 152 -20.30 -32.27 -26.17
C CYS A 152 -21.55 -32.23 -25.27
N ALA A 153 -21.78 -31.12 -24.57
CA ALA A 153 -22.95 -30.95 -23.71
C ALA A 153 -24.29 -31.00 -24.46
N CYS A 154 -24.29 -30.75 -25.78
CA CYS A 154 -25.50 -30.78 -26.61
C CYS A 154 -25.83 -32.17 -27.16
N CYS A 155 -24.83 -32.92 -27.68
CA CYS A 155 -25.07 -34.18 -28.39
C CYS A 155 -24.32 -35.40 -27.83
N GLY A 156 -23.53 -35.24 -26.77
CA GLY A 156 -22.74 -36.31 -26.16
C GLY A 156 -21.54 -36.80 -26.97
N GLY A 157 -21.28 -36.22 -28.15
CA GLY A 157 -20.17 -36.63 -29.01
C GLY A 157 -18.79 -36.33 -28.42
N SER A 158 -17.81 -37.20 -28.67
CA SER A 158 -16.42 -37.09 -28.20
C SER A 158 -15.48 -36.37 -29.18
N ARG A 159 -15.99 -35.91 -30.33
CA ARG A 159 -15.22 -35.25 -31.39
C ARG A 159 -15.10 -33.75 -31.13
N LEU A 160 -14.38 -33.39 -30.07
CA LEU A 160 -14.16 -31.99 -29.67
C LEU A 160 -12.79 -31.51 -30.18
N SER A 161 -12.71 -30.25 -30.61
CA SER A 161 -11.46 -29.60 -31.05
C SER A 161 -11.32 -28.25 -30.35
N LYS A 162 -10.11 -27.92 -29.88
CA LYS A 162 -9.81 -26.61 -29.29
C LYS A 162 -9.96 -25.51 -30.35
N LEU A 163 -10.78 -24.50 -30.08
CA LEU A 163 -11.01 -23.35 -30.98
C LEU A 163 -10.22 -22.11 -30.56
N GLY A 164 -10.07 -21.88 -29.26
CA GLY A 164 -9.41 -20.72 -28.67
C GLY A 164 -9.39 -20.84 -27.15
N GLU A 165 -8.97 -19.76 -26.48
CA GLU A 165 -8.98 -19.67 -25.02
C GLU A 165 -9.30 -18.24 -24.59
N ASP A 166 -10.13 -18.12 -23.56
CA ASP A 166 -10.33 -16.88 -22.84
C ASP A 166 -9.39 -16.89 -21.62
N VAL A 167 -8.54 -15.87 -21.49
CA VAL A 167 -7.58 -15.75 -20.40
C VAL A 167 -8.09 -14.72 -19.40
N THR A 168 -8.29 -15.14 -18.16
CA THR A 168 -8.54 -14.23 -17.04
C THR A 168 -7.26 -14.16 -16.20
N GLU A 169 -6.67 -12.97 -16.11
CA GLU A 169 -5.51 -12.73 -15.25
C GLU A 169 -5.95 -12.27 -13.86
N THR A 170 -5.60 -13.07 -12.85
CA THR A 170 -5.79 -12.74 -11.43
C THR A 170 -4.42 -12.54 -10.80
N LEU A 171 -4.24 -11.40 -10.12
CA LEU A 171 -3.04 -11.15 -9.33
C LEU A 171 -3.22 -11.79 -7.94
N GLU A 172 -2.33 -12.71 -7.60
CA GLU A 172 -2.33 -13.40 -6.31
C GLU A 172 -1.04 -13.12 -5.52
N GLU A 173 -1.13 -13.13 -4.20
CA GLU A 173 0.01 -13.01 -3.30
C GLU A 173 0.45 -14.39 -2.80
N VAL A 174 1.70 -14.76 -3.06
CA VAL A 174 2.35 -15.87 -2.36
C VAL A 174 3.13 -15.28 -1.19
N PRO A 175 2.79 -15.61 0.07
CA PRO A 175 3.55 -15.14 1.23
C PRO A 175 5.04 -15.44 1.07
N ARG A 176 5.90 -14.52 1.53
CA ARG A 176 7.36 -14.69 1.41
C ARG A 176 7.80 -16.03 2.00
N ARG A 177 8.60 -16.80 1.24
CA ARG A 177 9.10 -18.11 1.65
C ARG A 177 10.42 -17.98 2.39
N PHE A 178 10.49 -18.52 3.61
CA PHE A 178 11.74 -18.64 4.36
C PHE A 178 12.40 -19.99 4.07
N LYS A 179 13.72 -19.98 3.91
CA LYS A 179 14.53 -21.19 3.83
C LYS A 179 15.75 -21.06 4.74
N VAL A 180 16.10 -22.15 5.40
CA VAL A 180 17.38 -22.27 6.10
C VAL A 180 18.38 -22.86 5.10
N ILE A 181 19.53 -22.21 4.95
CA ILE A 181 20.62 -22.72 4.10
C ILE A 181 21.65 -23.36 5.03
N GLU A 182 21.68 -24.68 5.06
CA GLU A 182 22.67 -25.44 5.82
C GLU A 182 23.96 -25.60 5.01
N THR A 183 25.02 -24.89 5.40
CA THR A 183 26.34 -25.04 4.76
C THR A 183 27.19 -26.03 5.54
N VAL A 184 27.19 -27.29 5.10
CA VAL A 184 27.94 -28.38 5.74
C VAL A 184 29.41 -28.33 5.30
N ARG A 185 30.32 -28.27 6.27
CA ARG A 185 31.77 -28.27 6.05
C ARG A 185 32.37 -29.56 6.63
N GLU A 186 32.37 -30.59 5.80
CA GLU A 186 32.89 -31.91 6.19
C GLU A 186 34.37 -31.83 6.54
N LYS A 187 34.73 -32.57 7.60
CA LYS A 187 36.10 -32.71 8.07
C LYS A 187 36.59 -34.10 7.66
N PHE A 188 37.78 -34.15 7.07
CA PHE A 188 38.41 -35.40 6.69
C PHE A 188 39.74 -35.55 7.39
N THR A 189 40.05 -36.75 7.85
CA THR A 189 41.40 -37.10 8.32
C THR A 189 42.09 -37.97 7.29
N CYS A 190 43.36 -37.68 7.00
CA CYS A 190 44.19 -38.53 6.17
C CYS A 190 44.62 -39.77 6.98
N ARG A 191 44.44 -40.99 6.45
CA ARG A 191 44.87 -42.21 7.18
C ARG A 191 46.38 -42.41 7.21
N ASP A 192 47.11 -41.81 6.27
CA ASP A 192 48.56 -42.00 6.17
C ASP A 192 49.33 -41.05 7.10
N CYS A 193 48.80 -39.85 7.36
CA CYS A 193 49.48 -38.83 8.17
C CYS A 193 48.63 -38.25 9.31
N GLU A 194 47.41 -38.75 9.49
CA GLU A 194 46.44 -38.33 10.53
C GLU A 194 46.06 -36.84 10.49
N ALA A 195 46.48 -36.10 9.46
CA ALA A 195 46.17 -34.69 9.31
C ALA A 195 44.69 -34.45 9.01
N ILE A 196 44.08 -33.49 9.72
CA ILE A 196 42.68 -33.10 9.54
C ILE A 196 42.60 -31.93 8.56
N SER A 197 41.77 -32.08 7.54
CA SER A 197 41.45 -31.05 6.55
C SER A 197 39.96 -30.67 6.63
N GLN A 198 39.66 -29.40 6.36
CA GLN A 198 38.30 -28.88 6.29
C GLN A 198 38.24 -27.71 5.30
N PRO A 199 37.23 -27.61 4.42
CA PRO A 199 37.01 -26.41 3.59
C PRO A 199 36.84 -25.15 4.47
N PRO A 200 37.24 -23.95 4.01
CA PRO A 200 37.08 -22.70 4.77
C PRO A 200 35.61 -22.37 5.04
N ALA A 201 35.37 -21.50 6.03
CA ALA A 201 34.00 -21.06 6.36
C ALA A 201 33.43 -20.21 5.21
N PRO A 202 32.12 -20.33 4.90
CA PRO A 202 31.48 -19.40 3.98
C PRO A 202 31.54 -17.97 4.53
N PHE A 203 31.53 -17.01 3.61
CA PHE A 203 31.43 -15.60 3.98
C PHE A 203 30.01 -15.28 4.48
N HIS A 204 29.93 -14.52 5.56
CA HIS A 204 28.69 -13.94 6.06
C HIS A 204 28.82 -12.42 6.09
N ALA A 205 27.76 -11.71 5.69
CA ALA A 205 27.73 -10.25 5.66
C ALA A 205 27.89 -9.62 7.05
N THR A 206 27.51 -10.34 8.11
CA THR A 206 27.62 -9.89 9.50
C THR A 206 28.45 -10.89 10.32
N PRO A 207 29.18 -10.43 11.36
CA PRO A 207 29.97 -11.30 12.23
C PRO A 207 29.07 -12.34 12.91
N ARG A 208 29.43 -13.63 12.80
CA ARG A 208 28.60 -14.76 13.29
C ARG A 208 27.17 -14.71 12.73
N GLY A 209 27.03 -14.19 11.50
CA GLY A 209 25.74 -13.92 10.87
C GLY A 209 24.94 -15.18 10.58
N PHE A 210 23.80 -15.33 11.24
CA PHE A 210 22.80 -16.36 10.93
C PHE A 210 21.72 -15.84 9.96
N ILE A 211 21.70 -14.53 9.70
CA ILE A 211 20.82 -13.88 8.73
C ILE A 211 21.54 -13.85 7.36
N GLY A 212 20.91 -14.44 6.35
CA GLY A 212 21.39 -14.39 4.97
C GLY A 212 21.30 -12.99 4.35
N PRO A 213 22.10 -12.68 3.31
CA PRO A 213 22.20 -11.33 2.76
C PRO A 213 20.87 -10.80 2.19
N GLN A 214 20.02 -11.65 1.60
CA GLN A 214 18.71 -11.24 1.11
C GLN A 214 17.77 -10.81 2.25
N LEU A 215 17.72 -11.59 3.34
CA LEU A 215 16.89 -11.25 4.50
C LEU A 215 17.40 -9.97 5.18
N LEU A 216 18.73 -9.80 5.27
CA LEU A 216 19.32 -8.57 5.79
C LEU A 216 18.94 -7.34 4.94
N ALA A 217 19.01 -7.46 3.62
CA ALA A 217 18.60 -6.40 2.70
C ALA A 217 17.11 -6.04 2.89
N THR A 218 16.23 -7.04 3.02
CA THR A 218 14.80 -6.81 3.32
C THR A 218 14.60 -6.09 4.64
N ILE A 219 15.29 -6.49 5.71
CA ILE A 219 15.17 -5.83 7.03
C ILE A 219 15.57 -4.35 6.94
N LEU A 220 16.66 -4.05 6.24
CA LEU A 220 17.14 -2.68 6.04
C LEU A 220 16.18 -1.85 5.18
N PHE A 221 15.72 -2.40 4.05
CA PHE A 221 14.78 -1.73 3.16
C PHE A 221 13.42 -1.49 3.83
N ASP A 222 12.88 -2.48 4.52
CA ASP A 222 11.63 -2.32 5.27
C ASP A 222 11.77 -1.23 6.34
N LYS A 223 12.94 -1.14 7.01
CA LYS A 223 13.19 -0.15 8.06
C LYS A 223 13.28 1.27 7.51
N PHE A 224 14.08 1.46 6.46
CA PHE A 224 14.46 2.78 5.99
C PHE A 224 13.67 3.23 4.75
N GLY A 225 13.46 2.33 3.78
CA GLY A 225 12.72 2.61 2.54
C GLY A 225 11.21 2.60 2.73
N MET A 226 10.68 1.65 3.51
CA MET A 226 9.24 1.55 3.78
C MET A 226 8.81 2.13 5.13
N HIS A 227 9.75 2.74 5.88
CA HIS A 227 9.49 3.33 7.20
C HIS A 227 8.78 2.38 8.19
N SER A 228 9.00 1.06 8.08
CA SER A 228 8.42 0.07 8.98
C SER A 228 9.30 -0.10 10.22
N PRO A 229 8.85 0.30 11.42
CA PRO A 229 9.68 0.21 12.62
C PRO A 229 9.97 -1.26 12.97
N LEU A 230 11.11 -1.51 13.61
CA LEU A 230 11.63 -2.87 13.83
C LEU A 230 10.71 -3.75 14.68
N ASN A 231 9.92 -3.17 15.58
CA ASN A 231 8.91 -3.92 16.33
C ASN A 231 7.78 -4.42 15.42
N ARG A 232 7.33 -3.62 14.44
CA ARG A 232 6.33 -4.04 13.44
C ARG A 232 6.89 -5.12 12.53
N GLN A 233 8.17 -5.02 12.13
CA GLN A 233 8.84 -6.08 11.40
C GLN A 233 8.93 -7.38 12.21
N SER A 234 9.32 -7.30 13.48
CA SER A 234 9.36 -8.45 14.40
C SER A 234 8.00 -9.15 14.51
N THR A 235 6.92 -8.38 14.70
CA THR A 235 5.55 -8.93 14.71
C THR A 235 5.20 -9.60 13.39
N ARG A 236 5.54 -8.98 12.24
CA ARG A 236 5.30 -9.57 10.91
C ARG A 236 6.04 -10.91 10.76
N PHE A 237 7.33 -10.95 11.09
CA PHE A 237 8.10 -12.21 11.07
C PHE A 237 7.44 -13.28 11.94
N LYS A 238 6.96 -12.91 13.14
CA LYS A 238 6.27 -13.83 14.04
C LYS A 238 4.96 -14.36 13.45
N CYS A 239 4.17 -13.53 12.75
CA CYS A 239 2.96 -13.97 12.04
C CYS A 239 3.27 -15.00 10.94
N GLU A 240 4.49 -14.98 10.40
CA GLU A 240 4.96 -15.92 9.38
C GLU A 240 5.71 -17.12 10.02
N GLY A 241 5.64 -17.28 11.34
CA GLY A 241 6.26 -18.38 12.08
C GLY A 241 7.76 -18.21 12.37
N ILE A 242 8.33 -17.04 12.12
CA ILE A 242 9.76 -16.74 12.35
C ILE A 242 9.92 -15.83 13.56
N GLU A 243 10.52 -16.35 14.63
CA GLU A 243 10.74 -15.56 15.84
C GLU A 243 12.06 -14.79 15.78
N LEU A 244 11.97 -13.50 15.42
CA LEU A 244 13.09 -12.55 15.46
C LEU A 244 12.75 -11.41 16.40
N SER A 245 13.49 -11.28 17.49
CA SER A 245 13.28 -10.20 18.46
C SER A 245 13.69 -8.84 17.89
N THR A 246 13.10 -7.76 18.40
CA THR A 246 13.46 -6.39 18.00
C THR A 246 14.93 -6.07 18.25
N SER A 247 15.53 -6.56 19.33
CA SER A 247 16.96 -6.37 19.62
C SER A 247 17.84 -7.09 18.61
N THR A 248 17.49 -8.33 18.26
CA THR A 248 18.17 -9.08 17.21
C THR A 248 18.12 -8.33 15.87
N LEU A 249 16.97 -7.79 15.49
CA LEU A 249 16.85 -6.98 14.27
C LEU A 249 17.69 -5.70 14.36
N ALA A 250 17.72 -5.04 15.53
CA ALA A 250 18.52 -3.83 15.73
C ALA A 250 20.02 -4.09 15.60
N ASP A 251 20.53 -5.18 16.17
CA ASP A 251 21.93 -5.60 16.02
C ASP A 251 22.28 -5.82 14.54
N GLN A 252 21.39 -6.51 13.81
CA GLN A 252 21.60 -6.81 12.39
C GLN A 252 21.54 -5.54 11.53
N VAL A 253 20.68 -4.57 11.86
CA VAL A 253 20.71 -3.25 11.24
C VAL A 253 22.06 -2.56 11.49
N GLY A 254 22.57 -2.58 12.72
CA GLY A 254 23.87 -1.99 13.04
C GLY A 254 25.01 -2.62 12.24
N TYR A 255 25.07 -3.95 12.16
CA TYR A 255 26.05 -4.63 11.31
C TYR A 255 25.86 -4.31 9.83
N GLY A 256 24.61 -4.25 9.36
CA GLY A 256 24.28 -3.86 7.99
C GLY A 256 24.77 -2.46 7.65
N THR A 257 24.61 -1.49 8.55
CA THR A 257 25.11 -0.13 8.33
C THR A 257 26.62 -0.07 8.22
N VAL A 258 27.36 -0.86 9.04
CA VAL A 258 28.83 -0.94 8.94
C VAL A 258 29.26 -1.59 7.64
N ALA A 259 28.59 -2.68 7.24
CA ALA A 259 28.88 -3.38 5.99
C ALA A 259 28.65 -2.52 4.74
N LEU A 260 27.73 -1.54 4.82
CA LEU A 260 27.40 -0.62 3.73
C LEU A 260 28.26 0.65 3.69
N LEU A 261 29.10 0.92 4.70
CA LEU A 261 29.96 2.12 4.72
C LEU A 261 30.81 2.30 3.46
N PRO A 262 31.46 1.26 2.89
CA PRO A 262 32.23 1.44 1.65
C PRO A 262 31.38 1.92 0.46
N ILE A 263 30.09 1.56 0.43
CA ILE A 263 29.17 2.05 -0.61
C ILE A 263 28.80 3.50 -0.34
N PHE A 264 28.57 3.86 0.93
CA PHE A 264 28.36 5.25 1.32
C PHE A 264 29.54 6.12 0.91
N ASP A 265 30.78 5.69 1.17
CA ASP A 265 32.01 6.43 0.80
C ASP A 265 32.10 6.63 -0.72
N LEU A 266 31.71 5.64 -1.52
CA LEU A 266 31.67 5.77 -2.99
C LEU A 266 30.58 6.74 -3.46
N ILE A 267 29.41 6.75 -2.81
CA ILE A 267 28.33 7.70 -3.09
C ILE A 267 28.77 9.11 -2.69
N GLU A 268 29.46 9.28 -1.57
CA GLU A 268 30.02 10.55 -1.10
C GLU A 268 30.97 11.14 -2.14
N VAL A 269 31.94 10.34 -2.62
CA VAL A 269 32.86 10.74 -3.67
C VAL A 269 32.12 11.13 -4.96
N HIS A 270 31.13 10.34 -5.38
CA HIS A 270 30.34 10.63 -6.58
C HIS A 270 29.55 11.94 -6.45
N VAL A 271 28.88 12.16 -5.32
CA VAL A 271 28.10 13.37 -5.07
C VAL A 271 29.01 14.60 -5.03
N PHE A 272 30.11 14.58 -4.28
CA PHE A 272 31.01 15.74 -4.16
C PHE A 272 31.89 15.98 -5.39
N ALA A 273 31.95 15.05 -6.34
CA ALA A 273 32.57 15.27 -7.65
C ALA A 273 31.67 16.06 -8.62
N ALA A 274 30.38 16.25 -8.30
CA ALA A 274 29.46 17.00 -9.16
C ALA A 274 29.85 18.49 -9.27
N GLU A 275 29.60 19.11 -10.41
CA GLU A 275 29.83 20.56 -10.59
C GLU A 275 28.86 21.39 -9.73
N ARG A 276 27.65 20.86 -9.51
CA ARG A 276 26.57 21.51 -8.78
C ARG A 276 25.94 20.56 -7.76
N LEU A 277 25.72 21.09 -6.57
CA LEU A 277 25.00 20.44 -5.49
C LEU A 277 23.76 21.23 -5.10
N PHE A 278 22.70 20.51 -4.74
CA PHE A 278 21.57 21.06 -4.02
C PHE A 278 21.75 20.73 -2.53
N GLY A 279 21.89 21.76 -1.70
CA GLY A 279 22.03 21.64 -0.25
C GLY A 279 20.75 22.04 0.46
N ASP A 280 20.29 21.21 1.39
CA ASP A 280 19.15 21.52 2.27
C ASP A 280 19.35 20.89 3.65
N ASP A 281 18.62 21.37 4.65
CA ASP A 281 18.58 20.76 5.98
C ASP A 281 17.15 20.55 6.46
N THR A 282 16.86 19.35 6.96
CA THR A 282 15.55 19.00 7.51
C THR A 282 15.65 18.79 9.01
N THR A 283 14.73 19.39 9.75
CA THR A 283 14.62 19.22 11.20
C THR A 283 14.20 17.79 11.53
N ILE A 284 14.93 17.13 12.43
CA ILE A 284 14.56 15.83 12.97
C ILE A 284 14.59 15.79 14.51
N PRO A 285 13.69 15.02 15.15
CA PRO A 285 13.83 14.69 16.55
C PRO A 285 14.97 13.68 16.72
N ILE A 286 15.95 14.00 17.56
CA ILE A 286 17.04 13.09 17.94
C ILE A 286 16.89 12.76 19.42
N GLN A 287 16.88 11.48 19.74
CA GLN A 287 16.93 11.03 21.12
C GLN A 287 18.32 11.32 21.70
N ALA A 288 18.41 12.27 22.63
CA ALA A 288 19.59 12.45 23.47
C ALA A 288 19.37 11.77 24.83
N LYS A 289 20.42 11.75 25.67
CA LYS A 289 20.48 10.97 26.91
C LYS A 289 19.26 11.15 27.82
N ASP A 290 18.81 12.38 28.01
CA ASP A 290 17.75 12.71 28.98
C ASP A 290 16.52 13.39 28.34
N LYS A 291 16.64 13.87 27.09
CA LYS A 291 15.54 14.53 26.36
C LYS A 291 15.69 14.37 24.86
N CYS A 292 14.57 14.43 24.15
CA CYS A 292 14.59 14.62 22.70
C CYS A 292 15.14 16.02 22.39
N THR A 293 16.11 16.11 21.50
CA THR A 293 16.67 17.36 20.99
C THR A 293 16.36 17.52 19.52
N THR A 294 16.27 18.77 19.07
CA THR A 294 16.04 19.09 17.67
C THR A 294 17.35 19.07 16.91
N GLY A 295 17.58 17.98 16.16
CA GLY A 295 18.72 17.83 15.26
C GLY A 295 18.38 18.17 13.82
N ARG A 296 19.36 17.92 12.94
CA ARG A 296 19.26 18.18 11.49
C ARG A 296 19.76 16.99 10.69
N ILE A 297 19.07 16.70 9.60
CA ILE A 297 19.62 15.94 8.48
C ILE A 297 20.02 16.94 7.41
N TRP A 298 21.31 17.01 7.11
CA TRP A 298 21.86 17.75 5.99
C TRP A 298 21.83 16.86 4.76
N THR A 299 21.24 17.36 3.68
CA THR A 299 21.13 16.62 2.42
C THR A 299 21.91 17.36 1.35
N TYR A 300 22.79 16.64 0.65
CA TYR A 300 23.43 17.13 -0.56
C TYR A 300 23.05 16.22 -1.73
N VAL A 301 22.46 16.81 -2.76
CA VAL A 301 21.96 16.08 -3.93
C VAL A 301 22.73 16.52 -5.16
N CYS A 302 23.17 15.57 -5.97
CA CYS A 302 23.57 15.80 -7.36
C CYS A 302 22.47 15.24 -8.28
N ASP A 303 21.74 16.11 -8.97
CA ASP A 303 20.75 15.71 -9.98
C ASP A 303 20.63 16.77 -11.07
N ASP A 304 21.38 16.58 -12.15
CA ASP A 304 21.39 17.49 -13.29
C ASP A 304 20.44 17.06 -14.42
N ARG A 305 19.64 15.98 -14.24
CA ARG A 305 18.69 15.51 -15.26
C ARG A 305 17.70 16.59 -15.73
N PRO A 306 17.16 17.47 -14.87
CA PRO A 306 16.29 18.56 -15.31
C PRO A 306 16.98 19.57 -16.27
N TYR A 307 18.30 19.54 -16.35
CA TYR A 307 19.13 20.41 -17.19
C TYR A 307 19.87 19.62 -18.29
N GLY A 308 19.45 18.38 -18.57
CA GLY A 308 20.06 17.54 -19.61
C GLY A 308 21.37 16.87 -19.20
N GLY A 309 21.71 16.85 -17.90
CA GLY A 309 22.88 16.14 -17.40
C GLY A 309 22.75 14.62 -17.55
N ALA A 310 23.86 13.97 -17.92
CA ALA A 310 23.94 12.51 -18.09
C ALA A 310 24.42 11.76 -16.85
N ALA A 311 24.88 12.47 -15.81
CA ALA A 311 25.36 11.86 -14.58
C ALA A 311 24.21 11.19 -13.80
N ALA A 312 24.49 10.04 -13.19
CA ALA A 312 23.53 9.35 -12.35
C ALA A 312 23.19 10.21 -11.12
N PRO A 313 21.91 10.42 -10.80
CA PRO A 313 21.50 11.21 -9.65
C PRO A 313 21.82 10.47 -8.35
N ALA A 314 22.27 11.20 -7.34
CA ALA A 314 22.53 10.64 -6.02
C ALA A 314 22.31 11.70 -4.93
N ALA A 315 22.10 11.21 -3.71
CA ALA A 315 21.99 12.05 -2.53
C ALA A 315 22.80 11.45 -1.39
N ILE A 316 23.41 12.32 -0.60
CA ILE A 316 24.08 11.95 0.65
C ILE A 316 23.48 12.72 1.82
N TYR A 317 23.48 12.07 2.98
CA TYR A 317 22.87 12.57 4.19
C TYR A 317 23.87 12.56 5.34
N TYR A 318 23.95 13.66 6.07
CA TYR A 318 24.65 13.74 7.36
C TYR A 318 23.68 14.14 8.46
N ALA A 319 23.91 13.65 9.67
CA ALA A 319 23.09 14.02 10.83
C ALA A 319 23.90 14.82 11.84
N SER A 320 23.30 15.86 12.42
CA SER A 320 23.86 16.64 13.53
C SER A 320 22.81 16.89 14.61
N SER A 321 23.27 17.08 15.85
CA SER A 321 22.40 17.36 17.01
C SER A 321 21.89 18.79 17.10
N ASP A 322 22.40 19.69 16.25
CA ASP A 322 21.98 21.08 16.15
C ASP A 322 22.14 21.60 14.70
N ARG A 323 21.81 22.88 14.47
CA ARG A 323 21.91 23.56 13.17
C ARG A 323 23.07 24.56 13.14
N ARG A 324 24.23 24.24 13.69
CA ARG A 324 25.42 25.12 13.62
C ARG A 324 26.08 25.06 12.25
N GLY A 325 26.68 26.17 11.83
CA GLY A 325 27.39 26.26 10.54
C GLY A 325 28.63 25.36 10.46
N GLU A 326 29.19 24.94 11.60
CA GLU A 326 30.36 24.05 11.65
C GLU A 326 30.12 22.70 10.94
N HIS A 327 28.87 22.19 10.94
CA HIS A 327 28.53 20.93 10.28
C HIS A 327 28.62 21.02 8.76
N PRO A 328 27.87 21.89 8.06
CA PRO A 328 28.01 22.03 6.62
C PRO A 328 29.40 22.52 6.20
N GLN A 329 30.07 23.31 7.06
CA GLN A 329 31.46 23.72 6.80
C GLN A 329 32.42 22.53 6.79
N LYS A 330 32.22 21.54 7.68
CA LYS A 330 32.98 20.29 7.70
C LYS A 330 32.62 19.38 6.53
N HIS A 331 31.34 19.18 6.24
CA HIS A 331 30.91 18.29 5.15
C HIS A 331 31.42 18.77 3.79
N LEU A 332 31.40 20.09 3.56
CA LEU A 332 31.76 20.71 2.28
C LEU A 332 33.21 21.22 2.26
N ALA A 333 34.07 20.80 3.18
CA ALA A 333 35.41 21.35 3.34
C ALA A 333 36.26 21.29 2.05
N GLU A 334 36.12 20.22 1.27
CA GLU A 334 36.88 20.00 0.02
C GLU A 334 36.11 20.38 -1.25
N TYR A 335 34.79 20.61 -1.16
CA TYR A 335 33.94 20.86 -2.32
C TYR A 335 34.09 22.28 -2.89
N GLY A 336 34.41 22.42 -4.18
CA GLY A 336 34.66 23.73 -4.82
C GLY A 336 33.62 24.22 -5.82
N GLY A 337 32.52 23.49 -6.01
CA GLY A 337 31.56 23.75 -7.08
C GLY A 337 30.49 24.78 -6.75
N ILE A 338 29.36 24.67 -7.48
CA ILE A 338 28.16 25.48 -7.26
C ILE A 338 27.32 24.84 -6.15
N LEU A 339 26.95 25.58 -5.12
CA LEU A 339 26.00 25.12 -4.11
C LEU A 339 24.71 25.91 -4.23
N GLN A 340 23.65 25.22 -4.67
CA GLN A 340 22.31 25.74 -4.64
C GLN A 340 21.65 25.41 -3.30
N SER A 341 21.42 26.42 -2.45
CA SER A 341 20.84 26.23 -1.12
C SER A 341 19.86 27.34 -0.75
N ASP A 342 19.25 27.23 0.43
CA ASP A 342 18.60 28.37 1.08
C ASP A 342 19.63 29.43 1.49
N CYS A 343 19.15 30.61 1.92
CA CYS A 343 20.00 31.68 2.45
C CYS A 343 20.38 31.42 3.92
N TYR A 344 20.82 30.21 4.27
CA TYR A 344 21.28 29.90 5.61
C TYR A 344 22.70 30.43 5.84
N ASN A 345 22.85 31.36 6.80
CA ASN A 345 24.11 32.04 7.07
C ASN A 345 25.27 31.11 7.47
N GLY A 346 25.00 29.88 7.93
CA GLY A 346 26.05 28.93 8.27
C GLY A 346 26.90 28.48 7.07
N PHE A 347 26.41 28.72 5.85
CA PHE A 347 27.16 28.49 4.62
C PHE A 347 28.11 29.65 4.24
N GLU A 348 27.91 30.87 4.75
CA GLU A 348 28.69 32.07 4.35
C GLU A 348 30.21 31.86 4.39
N PRO A 349 30.81 31.19 5.40
CA PRO A 349 32.26 30.99 5.42
C PRO A 349 32.82 30.16 4.25
N LEU A 350 31.97 29.40 3.55
CA LEU A 350 32.40 28.52 2.46
C LEU A 350 32.66 29.25 1.13
N SER A 351 32.20 30.49 0.95
CA SER A 351 32.48 31.30 -0.25
C SER A 351 33.67 32.25 -0.08
N VAL A 352 34.29 32.28 1.10
CA VAL A 352 35.34 33.23 1.45
C VAL A 352 36.71 32.58 1.22
N ALA A 353 37.51 33.13 0.30
CA ALA A 353 38.84 32.61 -0.05
C ALA A 353 39.82 32.60 1.13
N GLU A 354 39.69 33.54 2.07
CA GLU A 354 40.50 33.58 3.28
C GLU A 354 40.17 32.44 4.26
N LYS A 355 38.99 31.82 4.13
CA LYS A 355 38.50 30.76 5.03
C LYS A 355 38.55 29.37 4.42
N LYS A 356 38.68 29.27 3.08
CA LYS A 356 38.62 28.00 2.35
C LYS A 356 39.49 28.04 1.10
N ALA A 357 40.30 26.98 0.91
CA ALA A 357 41.21 26.86 -0.23
C ALA A 357 40.48 26.88 -1.60
N VAL A 358 39.32 26.24 -1.69
CA VAL A 358 38.46 26.25 -2.89
C VAL A 358 37.08 26.78 -2.52
N PRO A 359 36.82 28.09 -2.69
CA PRO A 359 35.55 28.71 -2.36
C PRO A 359 34.38 28.15 -3.16
N ILE A 360 33.23 28.05 -2.52
CA ILE A 360 31.98 27.64 -3.16
C ILE A 360 31.33 28.84 -3.85
N THR A 361 30.78 28.61 -5.03
CA THR A 361 29.89 29.58 -5.69
C THR A 361 28.45 29.31 -5.27
N PHE A 362 27.80 30.28 -4.63
CA PHE A 362 26.42 30.13 -4.17
C PHE A 362 25.40 30.45 -5.27
N ALA A 363 24.38 29.59 -5.38
CA ALA A 363 23.16 29.85 -6.13
C ALA A 363 21.95 29.85 -5.17
N ILE A 364 21.07 30.83 -5.26
CA ILE A 364 19.92 30.92 -4.35
C ILE A 364 18.81 30.00 -4.83
N CYS A 365 18.31 29.13 -3.94
CA CYS A 365 17.21 28.25 -4.27
C CYS A 365 15.88 29.01 -4.39
N HIS A 366 15.36 29.09 -5.63
CA HIS A 366 14.06 29.71 -5.90
C HIS A 366 12.88 29.01 -5.19
N ALA A 367 12.98 27.71 -4.90
CA ALA A 367 11.93 26.98 -4.17
C ALA A 367 11.81 27.47 -2.72
N HIS A 368 12.93 27.59 -1.99
CA HIS A 368 12.95 28.15 -0.63
C HIS A 368 12.54 29.62 -0.59
N ALA A 369 13.01 30.43 -1.54
CA ALA A 369 12.59 31.83 -1.65
C ALA A 369 11.07 31.94 -1.85
N ARG A 370 10.53 31.15 -2.77
CA ARG A 370 9.10 31.12 -3.08
C ARG A 370 8.27 30.67 -1.87
N ARG A 371 8.69 29.66 -1.12
CA ARG A 371 7.97 29.16 0.07
C ARG A 371 7.63 30.29 1.05
N LYS A 372 8.60 31.14 1.39
CA LYS A 372 8.39 32.28 2.31
C LYS A 372 7.36 33.30 1.79
N PHE A 373 7.33 33.56 0.49
CA PHE A 373 6.30 34.42 -0.11
C PHE A 373 4.89 33.83 0.02
N PHE A 374 4.75 32.51 -0.10
CA PHE A 374 3.46 31.83 0.09
C PHE A 374 3.03 31.82 1.56
N GLU A 375 3.94 31.56 2.51
CA GLU A 375 3.66 31.65 3.94
C GLU A 375 3.13 33.05 4.34
N LEU A 376 3.72 34.11 3.79
CA LEU A 376 3.25 35.49 4.00
C LEU A 376 1.88 35.74 3.36
N ALA A 377 1.62 35.22 2.16
CA ALA A 377 0.34 35.38 1.48
C ALA A 377 -0.80 34.64 2.21
N ASP A 378 -0.52 33.50 2.84
CA ASP A 378 -1.51 32.73 3.62
C ASP A 378 -1.90 33.43 4.94
N ILE A 379 -0.99 34.18 5.57
CA ILE A 379 -1.27 34.96 6.80
C ILE A 379 -2.25 36.12 6.53
N CYS A 380 -2.29 36.66 5.31
CA CYS A 380 -3.18 37.77 4.96
C CYS A 380 -4.63 37.35 4.62
N VAL A 381 -4.93 36.05 4.62
CA VAL A 381 -6.27 35.50 4.28
C VAL A 381 -6.97 34.86 5.49
N SER A 382 -6.30 34.80 6.64
CA SER A 382 -6.87 34.49 7.97
C SER A 382 -7.06 35.76 8.78
#